data_AF-A0A0C9Z820-F1
#
_entry.id   AF-A0A0C9Z820-F1
#
_cell.length_a   1.000
_cell.length_b   1.000
_cell.length_c   1.000
_cell.angle_alpha   90.00
_cell.angle_beta   90.00
_cell.angle_gamma   90.00
#
_symmetry.space_group_name_H-M   'P 1'
#
loop_
_entity.id
_entity.type
_entity.pdbx_description
1 polymer ?
#
loop_
_entity_poly.entity_id
_entity_poly.type
_entity_poly.pdbx_seq_one_letter_code
_entity_poly.pdbx_strand_id
1 'polypeptide(L)'
;MVKLIFADTHTFCSEIKKATIRIIPAQYQLFPPPSATTEADHCRAIKIRAEEILKGGTYLRGEVDAQGKTSNFAHDALKYVCLAVYYSNSMKSLRQFAKFQQYVPCKALLLVAAIIHEVLCIYKMHRFVPKESKLSSEALDSAFNTMVPKLEAVLSHVYHGPKLNAMLEEWVNLSMTGYTPIGRPAAAQDSNHFDIILD
;
A
#
# COMPACT_ATOMS: atom_id res chain seq x y z
N MET A 1 17.64 -2.81 17.17
CA MET A 1 16.64 -3.63 16.43
C MET A 1 16.19 -3.03 15.09
N VAL A 2 16.22 -1.69 14.91
CA VAL A 2 16.01 -1.04 13.59
C VAL A 2 17.10 -1.43 12.57
N LYS A 3 18.36 -1.63 13.00
CA LYS A 3 19.47 -2.02 12.11
C LYS A 3 19.27 -3.32 11.32
N LEU A 4 18.44 -4.27 11.78
CA LEU A 4 18.29 -5.57 11.09
C LEU A 4 17.38 -5.50 9.86
N ILE A 5 16.37 -4.61 9.86
CA ILE A 5 15.49 -4.40 8.70
C ILE A 5 16.23 -3.58 7.63
N PHE A 6 17.21 -2.76 8.04
CA PHE A 6 17.92 -1.84 7.17
C PHE A 6 19.31 -2.31 6.66
N ALA A 7 19.89 -3.38 7.23
CA ALA A 7 21.20 -3.87 6.78
C ALA A 7 21.17 -4.42 5.33
N ASP A 8 19.99 -4.83 4.86
CA ASP A 8 19.75 -5.26 3.47
C ASP A 8 18.51 -4.54 2.88
N THR A 9 18.40 -3.23 3.18
CA THR A 9 17.27 -2.37 2.76
C THR A 9 16.99 -2.50 1.26
N HIS A 10 18.05 -2.59 0.45
CA HIS A 10 17.92 -2.65 -1.00
C HIS A 10 17.26 -3.95 -1.48
N THR A 11 17.65 -5.11 -0.93
CA THR A 11 17.03 -6.39 -1.30
C THR A 11 15.58 -6.44 -0.85
N PHE A 12 15.29 -5.94 0.35
CA PHE A 12 13.94 -5.96 0.89
C PHE A 12 12.98 -5.03 0.14
N CYS A 13 13.42 -3.79 -0.16
CA CYS A 13 12.66 -2.86 -1.00
C CYS A 13 12.41 -3.43 -2.40
N SER A 14 13.36 -4.19 -2.96
CA SER A 14 13.18 -4.89 -4.25
C SER A 14 12.08 -5.94 -4.19
N GLU A 15 12.02 -6.74 -3.12
CA GLU A 15 10.95 -7.74 -2.95
C GLU A 15 9.58 -7.09 -2.73
N ILE A 16 9.50 -6.02 -1.93
CA ILE A 16 8.26 -5.25 -1.76
C ILE A 16 7.82 -4.65 -3.09
N LYS A 17 8.74 -4.08 -3.87
CA LYS A 17 8.44 -3.55 -5.20
C LYS A 17 7.88 -4.64 -6.12
N LYS A 18 8.51 -5.82 -6.16
CA LYS A 18 8.03 -6.95 -7.00
C LYS A 18 6.62 -7.36 -6.62
N ALA A 19 6.33 -7.48 -5.32
CA ALA A 19 4.98 -7.78 -4.84
C ALA A 19 3.99 -6.67 -5.23
N THR A 20 4.39 -5.42 -5.03
CA THR A 20 3.59 -4.23 -5.38
C THR A 20 3.21 -4.22 -6.85
N ILE A 21 4.16 -4.38 -7.77
CA ILE A 21 3.90 -4.41 -9.22
C ILE A 21 2.87 -5.48 -9.61
N ARG A 22 2.86 -6.61 -8.91
CA ARG A 22 1.91 -7.71 -9.16
C ARG A 22 0.52 -7.43 -8.59
N ILE A 23 0.45 -6.82 -7.41
CA ILE A 23 -0.79 -6.67 -6.64
C ILE A 23 -1.55 -5.41 -7.07
N ILE A 24 -0.87 -4.28 -7.18
CA ILE A 24 -1.55 -2.99 -7.29
C ILE A 24 -2.37 -2.79 -8.55
N PRO A 25 -2.05 -3.37 -9.73
CA PRO A 25 -2.89 -3.16 -10.91
C PRO A 25 -4.32 -3.64 -10.71
N ALA A 26 -4.47 -4.81 -10.07
CA ALA A 26 -5.78 -5.36 -9.72
C ALA A 26 -6.50 -4.52 -8.66
N GLN A 27 -5.78 -4.10 -7.61
CA GLN A 27 -6.36 -3.39 -6.48
C GLN A 27 -6.81 -1.97 -6.83
N TYR A 28 -6.08 -1.29 -7.72
CA TYR A 28 -6.35 0.10 -8.09
C TYR A 28 -7.02 0.26 -9.45
N GLN A 29 -7.31 -0.85 -10.12
CA GLN A 29 -7.90 -0.88 -11.45
C GLN A 29 -7.02 -0.12 -12.47
N LEU A 30 -5.71 -0.36 -12.45
CA LEU A 30 -4.75 0.24 -13.38
C LEU A 30 -4.76 -0.50 -14.72
N PHE A 31 -5.94 -0.58 -15.33
CA PHE A 31 -6.18 -1.16 -16.64
C PHE A 31 -6.96 -0.18 -17.51
N PRO A 32 -6.85 -0.28 -18.84
CA PRO A 32 -7.68 0.52 -19.74
C PRO A 32 -9.17 0.18 -19.52
N PRO A 33 -10.07 1.18 -19.48
CA PRO A 33 -11.50 0.92 -19.46
C PRO A 33 -11.94 0.31 -20.81
N PRO A 34 -13.06 -0.43 -20.85
CA PRO A 34 -13.57 -1.02 -22.09
C PRO A 34 -13.84 -0.01 -23.21
N SER A 35 -14.07 1.26 -22.86
CA SER A 35 -14.27 2.36 -23.80
C SER A 35 -12.99 2.88 -24.47
N ALA A 36 -11.81 2.52 -23.94
CA ALA A 36 -10.55 2.94 -24.54
C ALA A 36 -10.22 2.04 -25.73
N THR A 37 -10.25 2.58 -26.94
CA THR A 37 -10.09 1.80 -28.18
C THR A 37 -8.71 1.92 -28.81
N THR A 38 -7.93 2.94 -28.44
CA THR A 38 -6.57 3.16 -28.96
C THR A 38 -5.51 3.01 -27.87
N GLU A 39 -4.28 2.70 -28.29
CA GLU A 39 -3.12 2.63 -27.38
C GLU A 39 -2.86 3.96 -26.65
N ALA A 40 -3.16 5.08 -27.30
CA ALA A 40 -3.06 6.40 -26.71
C ALA A 40 -4.11 6.61 -25.59
N ASP A 41 -5.34 6.16 -25.82
CA ASP A 41 -6.41 6.23 -24.81
C ASP A 41 -6.13 5.30 -23.63
N HIS A 42 -5.59 4.10 -23.89
CA HIS A 42 -5.15 3.16 -22.85
C HIS A 42 -4.09 3.80 -21.95
N CYS A 43 -3.07 4.38 -22.57
CA CYS A 43 -1.99 5.07 -21.86
C CYS A 43 -2.53 6.23 -21.02
N ARG A 44 -3.42 7.05 -21.60
CA ARG A 44 -4.01 8.21 -20.92
C ARG A 44 -4.86 7.78 -19.72
N ALA A 45 -5.73 6.79 -19.87
CA ALA A 45 -6.62 6.33 -18.81
C ALA A 45 -5.85 5.82 -17.59
N ILE A 46 -4.80 5.02 -17.79
CA ILE A 46 -3.99 4.50 -16.68
C ILE A 46 -3.24 5.63 -15.95
N LYS A 47 -2.68 6.59 -16.70
CA LYS A 47 -1.97 7.73 -16.11
C LYS A 47 -2.89 8.61 -15.28
N ILE A 48 -4.08 8.92 -15.81
CA ILE A 48 -5.12 9.69 -15.10
C ILE A 48 -5.52 8.96 -13.82
N ARG A 49 -5.80 7.65 -13.91
CA ARG A 49 -6.17 6.85 -12.74
C ARG A 49 -5.10 6.86 -11.66
N ALA A 50 -3.84 6.68 -12.04
CA ALA A 50 -2.73 6.75 -11.09
C ALA A 50 -2.60 8.14 -10.44
N GLU A 51 -2.81 9.20 -11.21
CA GLU A 51 -2.80 10.58 -10.71
C GLU A 51 -3.95 10.86 -9.73
N GLU A 52 -5.18 10.42 -10.03
CA GLU A 52 -6.33 10.52 -9.13
C GLU A 52 -6.05 9.84 -7.79
N ILE A 53 -5.52 8.62 -7.84
CA ILE A 53 -5.18 7.85 -6.65
C ILE A 53 -4.14 8.57 -5.79
N LEU A 54 -3.11 9.12 -6.42
CA LEU A 54 -2.04 9.87 -5.74
C LEU A 54 -2.58 11.17 -5.12
N LYS A 55 -3.33 11.97 -5.90
CA LYS A 55 -3.89 13.26 -5.43
C LYS A 55 -4.88 13.07 -4.29
N GLY A 56 -5.75 12.06 -4.37
CA GLY A 56 -6.72 11.76 -3.32
C GLY A 56 -6.13 11.00 -2.14
N GLY A 57 -4.88 10.53 -2.23
CA GLY A 57 -4.31 9.64 -1.21
C GLY A 57 -5.11 8.34 -1.02
N THR A 58 -5.95 7.97 -1.99
CA THR A 58 -6.88 6.83 -1.87
C THR A 58 -6.15 5.49 -1.77
N TYR A 59 -4.89 5.44 -2.20
CA TYR A 59 -4.01 4.29 -1.99
C TYR A 59 -3.72 3.96 -0.52
N LEU A 60 -4.05 4.87 0.41
CA LEU A 60 -3.96 4.65 1.86
C LEU A 60 -5.31 4.37 2.50
N ARG A 61 -6.43 4.65 1.82
CA ARG A 61 -7.76 4.65 2.42
C ARG A 61 -8.42 3.28 2.22
N GLY A 62 -8.89 2.68 3.29
CA GLY A 62 -9.79 1.53 3.22
C GLY A 62 -11.25 1.98 3.10
N GLU A 63 -12.15 1.00 3.18
CA GLU A 63 -13.59 1.24 3.17
C GLU A 63 -14.05 2.17 4.31
N VAL A 64 -15.16 2.86 4.04
CA VAL A 64 -15.90 3.63 5.04
C VAL A 64 -16.59 2.65 5.99
N ASP A 65 -16.45 2.90 7.30
CA ASP A 65 -17.07 2.04 8.30
C ASP A 65 -18.56 2.35 8.55
N ALA A 66 -19.17 1.56 9.42
CA ALA A 66 -20.57 1.73 9.83
C ALA A 66 -20.88 3.09 10.47
N GLN A 67 -19.88 3.87 10.88
CA GLN A 67 -20.02 5.22 11.44
C GLN A 67 -19.79 6.30 10.38
N GLY A 68 -19.62 5.93 9.11
CA GLY A 68 -19.35 6.88 8.02
C GLY A 68 -17.90 7.36 7.99
N LYS A 69 -16.98 6.76 8.76
CA LYS A 69 -15.59 7.21 8.88
C LYS A 69 -14.66 6.41 7.99
N THR A 70 -13.76 7.10 7.30
CA THR A 70 -12.77 6.45 6.42
C THR A 70 -11.70 5.74 7.25
N SER A 71 -11.36 4.52 6.86
CA SER A 71 -10.27 3.77 7.48
C SER A 71 -8.91 4.22 6.92
N ASN A 72 -8.09 4.90 7.72
CA ASN A 72 -6.76 5.35 7.29
C ASN A 72 -5.72 4.21 7.34
N PHE A 73 -4.80 4.19 6.37
CA PHE A 73 -3.79 3.13 6.18
C PHE A 73 -4.38 1.70 6.08
N ALA A 74 -5.58 1.59 5.53
CA ALA A 74 -6.39 0.38 5.55
C ALA A 74 -6.74 -0.16 4.15
N HIS A 75 -6.18 0.42 3.09
CA HIS A 75 -6.42 -0.08 1.73
C HIS A 75 -5.94 -1.53 1.57
N ASP A 76 -6.71 -2.39 0.93
CA ASP A 76 -6.41 -3.83 0.77
C ASP A 76 -5.07 -4.09 0.07
N ALA A 77 -4.65 -3.22 -0.84
CA ALA A 77 -3.32 -3.27 -1.43
C ALA A 77 -2.18 -3.26 -0.38
N LEU A 78 -2.30 -2.47 0.71
CA LEU A 78 -1.33 -2.46 1.80
C LEU A 78 -1.31 -3.82 2.49
N LYS A 79 -2.49 -4.35 2.84
CA LYS A 79 -2.67 -5.68 3.42
C LYS A 79 -1.98 -6.73 2.56
N TYR A 80 -2.35 -6.84 1.30
CA TYR A 80 -1.86 -7.90 0.42
C TYR A 80 -0.36 -7.82 0.18
N VAL A 81 0.22 -6.62 0.05
CA VAL A 81 1.67 -6.47 -0.08
C VAL A 81 2.37 -6.86 1.23
N CYS A 82 1.87 -6.41 2.39
CA CYS A 82 2.41 -6.82 3.69
C CYS A 82 2.38 -8.34 3.86
N LEU A 83 1.24 -8.97 3.57
CA LEU A 83 1.11 -10.43 3.69
C LEU A 83 2.02 -11.19 2.73
N ALA A 84 2.08 -10.77 1.47
CA ALA A 84 2.92 -11.42 0.45
C ALA A 84 4.42 -11.36 0.79
N VAL A 85 4.90 -10.24 1.35
CA VAL A 85 6.33 -10.04 1.61
C VAL A 85 6.70 -10.53 3.01
N TYR A 86 5.95 -10.11 4.03
CA TYR A 86 6.34 -10.30 5.43
C TYR A 86 5.84 -11.62 5.99
N TYR A 87 4.76 -12.20 5.45
CA TYR A 87 4.06 -13.36 6.03
C TYR A 87 3.96 -14.58 5.12
N SER A 88 4.69 -14.58 3.99
CA SER A 88 4.73 -15.75 3.11
C SER A 88 5.31 -17.00 3.80
N ASN A 89 5.06 -18.17 3.21
CA ASN A 89 5.66 -19.44 3.66
C ASN A 89 7.17 -19.57 3.33
N SER A 90 7.82 -18.49 2.90
CA SER A 90 9.25 -18.49 2.56
C SER A 90 10.12 -18.41 3.82
N MET A 91 11.29 -19.05 3.79
CA MET A 91 12.33 -18.90 4.84
C MET A 91 12.81 -17.44 5.00
N LYS A 92 12.59 -16.59 3.99
CA LYS A 92 12.90 -15.16 4.02
C LYS A 92 11.80 -14.29 4.65
N SER A 93 10.68 -14.90 5.05
CA SER A 93 9.57 -14.20 5.68
C SER A 93 9.97 -13.66 7.06
N LEU A 94 9.38 -12.53 7.43
CA LEU A 94 9.57 -11.92 8.74
C LEU A 94 8.66 -12.52 9.83
N ARG A 95 7.70 -13.40 9.48
CA ARG A 95 6.77 -14.04 10.43
C ARG A 95 7.44 -14.87 11.53
N GLN A 96 8.71 -15.23 11.35
CA GLN A 96 9.50 -15.94 12.35
C GLN A 96 9.92 -15.04 13.53
N PHE A 97 9.89 -13.71 13.36
CA PHE A 97 10.23 -12.78 14.42
C PHE A 97 9.00 -12.48 15.28
N ALA A 98 9.15 -12.60 16.61
CA ALA A 98 8.06 -12.43 17.59
C ALA A 98 7.21 -11.17 17.37
N LYS A 99 7.84 -10.05 16.99
CA LYS A 99 7.12 -8.81 16.70
C LYS A 99 6.14 -8.95 15.53
N PHE A 100 6.55 -9.62 14.46
CA PHE A 100 5.71 -9.83 13.30
C PHE A 100 4.63 -10.88 13.57
N GLN A 101 4.79 -11.79 14.53
CA GLN A 101 3.78 -12.80 14.87
C GLN A 101 2.50 -12.20 15.51
N GLN A 102 2.58 -11.00 16.06
CA GLN A 102 1.46 -10.36 16.75
C GLN A 102 0.70 -9.39 15.85
N TYR A 103 1.43 -8.55 15.10
CA TYR A 103 0.85 -7.53 14.24
C TYR A 103 1.83 -7.10 13.16
N VAL A 104 1.33 -6.42 12.12
CA VAL A 104 2.18 -5.76 11.11
C VAL A 104 2.80 -4.50 11.70
N PRO A 105 4.14 -4.37 11.85
CA PRO A 105 4.73 -3.19 12.48
C PRO A 105 4.49 -1.90 11.68
N CYS A 106 4.14 -0.80 12.34
CA CYS A 106 3.87 0.50 11.72
C CYS A 106 4.97 0.97 10.74
N LYS A 107 6.26 0.80 11.10
CA LYS A 107 7.37 1.15 10.20
C LYS A 107 7.42 0.27 8.94
N ALA A 108 7.04 -1.00 9.05
CA ALA A 108 6.98 -1.93 7.93
C ALA A 108 5.78 -1.61 7.01
N LEU A 109 4.66 -1.17 7.59
CA LEU A 109 3.50 -0.64 6.87
C LEU A 109 3.87 0.65 6.10
N LEU A 110 4.54 1.61 6.74
CA LEU A 110 5.01 2.84 6.10
C LEU A 110 5.93 2.56 4.91
N LEU A 111 6.84 1.59 5.04
CA LEU A 111 7.72 1.22 3.93
C LEU A 111 6.92 0.68 2.72
N VAL A 112 5.91 -0.16 2.98
CA VAL A 112 5.01 -0.65 1.92
C VAL A 112 4.22 0.51 1.29
N ALA A 113 3.66 1.39 2.11
CA ALA A 113 2.91 2.55 1.64
C ALA A 113 3.77 3.49 0.77
N ALA A 114 5.02 3.74 1.16
CA ALA A 114 5.98 4.53 0.41
C ALA A 114 6.34 3.86 -0.93
N ILE A 115 6.56 2.54 -0.95
CA ILE A 115 6.84 1.82 -2.19
C ILE A 115 5.63 1.80 -3.13
N ILE A 116 4.41 1.64 -2.60
CA ILE A 116 3.17 1.76 -3.40
C ILE A 116 3.08 3.15 -4.03
N HIS A 117 3.33 4.21 -3.27
CA HIS A 117 3.36 5.58 -3.76
C HIS A 117 4.34 5.74 -4.92
N GLU A 118 5.58 5.29 -4.75
CA GLU A 118 6.60 5.40 -5.81
C GLU A 118 6.25 4.59 -7.06
N VAL A 119 5.66 3.41 -6.90
CA VAL A 119 5.19 2.61 -8.04
C VAL A 119 4.03 3.31 -8.75
N LEU A 120 3.09 3.93 -8.02
CA LEU A 120 2.02 4.74 -8.61
C LEU A 120 2.57 5.97 -9.36
N CYS A 121 3.62 6.62 -8.85
CA CYS A 121 4.33 7.69 -9.56
C CYS A 121 4.89 7.20 -10.90
N ILE A 122 5.44 5.97 -10.95
CA ILE A 122 5.90 5.36 -12.21
C ILE A 122 4.71 5.13 -13.16
N TYR A 123 3.57 4.61 -12.68
CA TYR A 123 2.37 4.46 -13.51
C TYR A 123 1.89 5.81 -14.08
N LYS A 124 1.87 6.86 -13.27
CA LYS A 124 1.53 8.23 -13.70
C LYS A 124 2.44 8.72 -14.83
N MET A 125 3.74 8.40 -14.79
CA MET A 125 4.70 8.86 -15.79
C MET A 125 4.75 7.97 -17.05
N HIS A 126 4.72 6.65 -16.87
CA HIS A 126 5.09 5.68 -17.91
C HIS A 126 3.99 4.67 -18.27
N ARG A 127 2.81 4.72 -17.64
CA ARG A 127 1.64 3.80 -17.79
C ARG A 127 1.85 2.36 -17.32
N PHE A 128 3.10 1.88 -17.27
CA PHE A 128 3.50 0.59 -16.70
C PHE A 128 4.84 0.77 -15.99
N VAL A 129 5.25 -0.25 -15.23
CA VAL A 129 6.52 -0.23 -14.51
C VAL A 129 7.56 -1.02 -15.31
N PRO A 130 8.57 -0.36 -15.93
CA PRO A 130 9.62 -1.06 -16.66
C PRO A 130 10.38 -2.03 -15.76
N LYS A 131 10.85 -3.15 -16.32
CA LYS A 131 11.54 -4.20 -15.57
C LYS A 131 12.83 -3.67 -14.90
N GLU A 132 13.52 -2.76 -15.57
CA GLU A 132 14.77 -2.13 -15.15
C GLU A 132 14.55 -0.90 -14.28
N SER A 133 13.30 -0.49 -14.06
CA SER A 133 13.01 0.66 -13.21
C SER A 133 13.60 0.42 -11.83
N LYS A 134 14.30 1.41 -11.29
CA LYS A 134 14.77 1.42 -9.90
C LYS A 134 13.95 2.43 -9.13
N LEU A 135 13.68 2.14 -7.86
CA LEU A 135 13.15 3.17 -6.96
C LEU A 135 14.33 4.04 -6.58
N SER A 136 14.18 5.35 -6.71
CA SER A 136 15.16 6.29 -6.17
C SER A 136 15.12 6.18 -4.65
N SER A 137 16.28 5.99 -4.01
CA SER A 137 16.37 5.98 -2.54
C SER A 137 15.91 7.31 -1.96
N GLU A 138 16.28 8.43 -2.60
CA GLU A 138 15.87 9.76 -2.18
C GLU A 138 14.35 9.96 -2.28
N ALA A 139 13.74 9.51 -3.39
CA ALA A 139 12.29 9.63 -3.57
C ALA A 139 11.54 8.73 -2.57
N LEU A 140 12.04 7.52 -2.32
CA LEU A 140 11.47 6.61 -1.34
C LEU A 140 11.58 7.16 0.09
N ASP A 141 12.74 7.69 0.47
CA ASP A 141 12.94 8.32 1.78
C ASP A 141 12.04 9.54 1.96
N SER A 142 11.90 10.37 0.92
CA SER A 142 10.99 11.51 0.91
C SER A 142 9.53 11.08 1.09
N ALA A 143 9.07 10.08 0.33
CA ALA A 143 7.73 9.52 0.46
C ALA A 143 7.48 8.93 1.85
N PHE A 144 8.44 8.17 2.38
CA PHE A 144 8.38 7.61 3.72
C PHE A 144 8.25 8.71 4.79
N ASN A 145 9.15 9.69 4.77
CA ASN A 145 9.17 10.79 5.74
C ASN A 145 7.91 11.66 5.66
N THR A 146 7.32 11.81 4.47
CA THR A 146 6.04 12.51 4.30
C THR A 146 4.87 11.76 4.93
N MET A 147 4.94 10.42 5.03
CA MET A 147 3.88 9.60 5.62
C MET A 147 4.01 9.41 7.13
N VAL A 148 5.21 9.55 7.70
CA VAL A 148 5.45 9.43 9.15
C VAL A 148 4.49 10.30 9.99
N PRO A 149 4.44 11.65 9.82
CA PRO A 149 3.57 12.48 10.64
C PRO A 149 2.08 12.15 10.43
N LYS A 150 1.73 11.64 9.24
CA LYS A 150 0.35 11.24 8.92
C LYS A 150 -0.06 10.00 9.72
N LEU A 151 0.83 9.01 9.79
CA LEU A 151 0.58 7.83 10.59
C LEU A 151 0.56 8.16 12.09
N GLU A 152 1.44 9.04 12.55
CA GLU A 152 1.47 9.48 13.95
C GLU A 152 0.17 10.18 14.35
N ALA A 153 -0.40 11.02 13.48
CA ALA A 153 -1.70 11.64 13.70
C ALA A 153 -2.83 10.60 13.80
N VAL A 154 -2.85 9.60 12.91
CA VAL A 154 -3.83 8.49 12.95
C VAL A 154 -3.70 7.70 14.25
N LEU A 155 -2.48 7.34 14.65
CA LEU A 155 -2.21 6.58 15.87
C LEU A 155 -2.58 7.36 17.14
N SER A 156 -2.43 8.68 17.13
CA SER A 156 -2.77 9.55 18.25
C SER A 156 -4.27 9.86 18.34
N HIS A 157 -5.03 9.53 17.30
CA HIS A 157 -6.47 9.78 17.28
C HIS A 157 -7.23 8.74 18.12
N VAL A 158 -8.12 9.20 19.00
CA VAL A 158 -8.87 8.35 19.94
C VAL A 158 -9.68 7.27 19.24
N TYR A 159 -10.23 7.58 18.05
CA TYR A 159 -11.00 6.63 17.26
C TYR A 159 -10.13 5.80 16.30
N HIS A 160 -9.25 6.46 15.53
CA HIS A 160 -8.55 5.80 14.42
C HIS A 160 -7.34 5.00 14.88
N GLY A 161 -6.68 5.39 15.98
CA GLY A 161 -5.51 4.71 16.51
C GLY A 161 -5.82 3.27 16.95
N PRO A 162 -6.79 3.05 17.85
CA PRO A 162 -7.21 1.71 18.25
C PRO A 162 -7.69 0.86 17.06
N LYS A 163 -8.44 1.47 16.14
CA LYS A 163 -8.94 0.81 14.93
C LYS A 163 -7.81 0.31 14.03
N LEU A 164 -6.82 1.15 13.77
CA LEU A 164 -5.64 0.79 12.98
C LEU A 164 -4.87 -0.36 13.66
N ASN A 165 -4.63 -0.29 14.97
CA ASN A 165 -3.91 -1.34 15.69
C ASN A 165 -4.64 -2.70 15.60
N ALA A 166 -5.96 -2.71 15.83
CA ALA A 166 -6.76 -3.92 15.74
C ALA A 166 -6.71 -4.55 14.34
N MET A 167 -6.77 -3.71 13.30
CA MET A 167 -6.65 -4.18 11.91
C MET A 167 -5.29 -4.81 11.62
N LEU A 168 -4.19 -4.22 12.12
CA LEU A 168 -2.84 -4.75 11.88
C LEU A 168 -2.60 -6.09 12.60
N GLU A 169 -3.29 -6.35 13.72
CA GLU A 169 -3.34 -7.66 14.38
C GLU A 169 -4.17 -8.65 13.57
N GLU A 170 -5.37 -8.23 13.13
CA GLU A 170 -6.27 -9.06 12.32
C GLU A 170 -5.61 -9.58 11.04
N TRP A 171 -4.87 -8.72 10.34
CA TRP A 171 -4.14 -9.12 9.13
C TRP A 171 -3.17 -10.28 9.39
N VAL A 172 -2.47 -10.24 10.52
CA VAL A 172 -1.55 -11.31 10.91
C VAL A 172 -2.31 -12.59 11.23
N ASN A 173 -3.39 -12.49 12.01
CA ASN A 173 -4.22 -13.64 12.37
C ASN A 173 -4.75 -14.37 11.12
N LEU A 174 -5.28 -13.64 10.15
CA LEU A 174 -5.74 -14.20 8.86
C LEU A 174 -4.62 -14.90 8.09
N SER A 175 -3.39 -14.37 8.15
CA SER A 175 -2.25 -14.98 7.46
C SER A 175 -1.82 -16.30 8.10
N MET A 176 -1.90 -16.38 9.43
CA MET A 176 -1.48 -17.55 10.21
C MET A 176 -2.46 -18.72 10.10
N THR A 177 -3.73 -18.45 9.78
CA THR A 177 -4.76 -19.47 9.57
C THR A 177 -4.86 -19.96 8.12
N GLY A 178 -3.99 -19.51 7.21
CA GLY A 178 -3.89 -20.02 5.83
C GLY A 178 -4.48 -19.12 4.73
N TYR A 179 -4.16 -17.83 4.73
CA TYR A 179 -4.63 -16.88 3.71
C TYR A 179 -4.30 -17.30 2.27
N THR A 180 -5.33 -17.33 1.40
CA THR A 180 -5.20 -17.41 -0.06
C THR A 180 -5.65 -16.08 -0.68
N PRO A 181 -4.86 -15.45 -1.58
CA PRO A 181 -5.26 -14.19 -2.20
C PRO A 181 -6.44 -14.39 -3.16
N ILE A 182 -7.61 -13.84 -2.82
CA ILE A 182 -8.75 -13.75 -3.76
C ILE A 182 -8.76 -12.35 -4.36
N GLY A 183 -8.78 -12.31 -5.69
CA GLY A 183 -8.83 -11.09 -6.47
C GLY A 183 -10.25 -10.52 -6.59
N ARG A 184 -10.28 -9.17 -6.49
CA ARG A 184 -11.32 -8.21 -6.94
C ARG A 184 -12.47 -7.95 -5.95
N PRO A 185 -12.67 -6.67 -5.59
CA PRO A 185 -14.03 -6.12 -5.63
C PRO A 185 -14.14 -4.69 -6.20
N ALA A 186 -15.37 -4.16 -6.09
CA ALA A 186 -16.09 -3.25 -6.97
C ALA A 186 -15.81 -1.74 -6.79
N ALA A 187 -16.55 -0.93 -7.54
CA ALA A 187 -16.25 0.45 -7.93
C ALA A 187 -16.59 1.55 -6.90
N ALA A 188 -15.70 2.57 -6.90
CA ALA A 188 -15.87 4.03 -6.77
C ALA A 188 -16.50 4.68 -5.51
N GLN A 189 -15.84 5.73 -4.98
CA GLN A 189 -16.37 7.10 -4.97
C GLN A 189 -15.32 8.19 -4.63
N ASP A 190 -15.54 9.37 -5.21
CA ASP A 190 -14.69 10.57 -5.22
C ASP A 190 -14.67 11.36 -3.91
N SER A 191 -13.51 11.93 -3.57
CA SER A 191 -13.41 13.24 -2.90
C SER A 191 -12.01 13.84 -3.12
N ASN A 192 -12.00 15.09 -3.58
CA ASN A 192 -10.81 15.88 -3.87
C ASN A 192 -10.25 16.53 -2.59
N HIS A 193 -8.92 16.71 -2.57
CA HIS A 193 -8.11 17.35 -1.54
C HIS A 193 -7.60 16.42 -0.42
N PHE A 194 -6.27 16.42 -0.21
CA PHE A 194 -5.60 15.57 0.77
C PHE A 194 -5.48 16.34 2.10
N ASP A 195 -6.28 15.93 3.07
CA ASP A 195 -6.00 15.96 4.50
C ASP A 195 -6.23 14.54 5.06
N ILE A 196 -5.60 14.19 6.18
CA ILE A 196 -5.98 12.97 6.91
C ILE A 196 -7.42 13.18 7.37
N ILE A 197 -8.29 12.24 7.01
CA ILE A 197 -9.69 12.29 7.42
C ILE A 197 -9.71 11.79 8.88
N LEU A 198 -9.82 12.74 9.82
CA LEU A 198 -9.89 12.52 11.26
C LEU A 198 -11.30 12.79 11.83
N ASP A 199 -12.28 13.03 10.96
CA ASP A 199 -13.66 13.31 11.35
C ASP A 199 -14.38 12.10 11.95
#